data_AF-A0AAE9S9D4-F1
#
_entry.id   AF-A0AAE9S9D4-F1
#
_cell.length_a   1.000
_cell.length_b   1.000
_cell.length_c   1.000
_cell.angle_alpha   90.00
_cell.angle_beta   90.00
_cell.angle_gamma   90.00
#
_symmetry.space_group_name_H-M   'P 1'
#
loop_
_entity.id
_entity.type
_entity.pdbx_description
1 polymer ?
#
loop_
_entity_poly.entity_id
_entity_poly.type
_entity_poly.pdbx_seq_one_letter_code
_entity_poly.pdbx_strand_id
1 'polypeptide(L)'
;MKKFKIICTLIFSFLFFLSCSIFFKHQFNIDGDYLSAFSTIVAATAAFYFYTDWKDEHKFNLLKQHQDYLKIKGAKLLEHFRKSQVLFATIEGSTVQEGEKKWIDACVEIRLFSLELTNIQKSLLEYKSCLSTFDSNEILEKHRDRLEKYSTRISQINDEFVSKLPFYTISTSPQCSDVLESWRDSIIKFDFFCSVEMSDFYFKYLKTK
;
A
#
# COMPACT_ATOMS: atom_id res chain seq x y z
N MET A 1 -16.89 14.13 28.24
CA MET A 1 -17.49 15.29 27.53
C MET A 1 -18.17 14.91 26.20
N LYS A 2 -17.59 14.09 25.31
CA LYS A 2 -18.24 13.68 24.03
C LYS A 2 -19.62 13.01 24.20
N LYS A 3 -19.73 12.04 25.12
CA LYS A 3 -21.00 11.32 25.41
C LYS A 3 -22.13 12.25 25.88
N PHE A 4 -21.81 13.25 26.72
CA PHE A 4 -22.79 14.24 27.20
C PHE A 4 -23.30 15.14 26.07
N LYS A 5 -22.42 15.61 25.19
CA LYS A 5 -22.82 16.38 24.00
C LYS A 5 -23.77 15.61 23.09
N ILE A 6 -23.50 14.32 22.85
CA ILE A 6 -24.36 13.47 22.01
C ILE A 6 -25.77 13.34 22.60
N ILE A 7 -25.86 13.12 23.91
CA ILE A 7 -27.15 13.02 24.62
C ILE A 7 -27.93 14.34 24.52
N CYS A 8 -27.26 15.48 24.75
CA CYS A 8 -27.90 16.78 24.60
C CYS A 8 -28.38 17.05 23.16
N THR A 9 -27.58 16.67 22.14
CA THR A 9 -27.98 16.80 20.73
C THR A 9 -29.20 15.93 20.40
N LEU A 10 -29.28 14.71 20.93
CA LEU A 10 -30.44 13.83 20.74
C LEU A 10 -31.71 14.39 21.38
N ILE A 11 -31.60 14.91 22.61
CA ILE A 11 -32.73 15.53 23.31
C ILE A 11 -33.20 16.78 22.57
N PHE A 12 -32.27 17.63 22.13
CA PHE A 12 -32.61 18.85 21.40
C PHE A 12 -33.26 18.54 20.05
N SER A 13 -32.73 17.55 19.31
CA SER A 13 -33.31 17.07 18.06
C SER A 13 -34.73 16.53 18.27
N PHE A 14 -34.95 15.71 19.30
CA PHE A 14 -36.28 15.20 19.65
C PHE A 14 -37.28 16.34 19.93
N LEU A 15 -36.89 17.30 20.78
CA LEU A 15 -37.73 18.44 21.10
C LEU A 15 -38.02 19.31 19.89
N PHE A 16 -37.05 19.48 18.98
CA PHE A 16 -37.24 20.21 17.73
C PHE A 16 -38.29 19.54 16.81
N PHE A 17 -38.20 18.23 16.58
CA PHE A 17 -39.21 17.51 15.77
C PHE A 17 -40.59 17.49 16.42
N LEU A 18 -40.65 17.41 17.74
CA LEU A 18 -41.90 17.54 18.49
C LEU A 18 -42.51 18.94 18.30
N SER A 19 -41.73 20.00 18.43
CA SER A 19 -42.19 21.38 18.21
C SER A 19 -42.66 21.60 16.77
N CYS A 20 -41.95 21.10 15.77
CA CYS A 20 -42.37 21.18 14.37
C CYS A 20 -43.70 20.45 14.13
N SER A 21 -43.89 19.24 14.67
CA SER A 21 -45.15 18.50 14.52
C SER A 21 -46.33 19.22 15.17
N ILE A 22 -46.13 19.79 16.37
CA ILE A 22 -47.16 20.62 17.02
C ILE A 22 -47.51 21.84 16.15
N PHE A 23 -46.50 22.53 15.59
CA PHE A 23 -46.71 23.68 14.71
C PHE A 23 -47.48 23.33 13.43
N PHE A 24 -47.09 22.26 12.73
CA PHE A 24 -47.77 21.82 11.51
C PHE A 24 -49.20 21.33 11.77
N LYS A 25 -49.43 20.65 12.91
CA LYS A 25 -50.78 20.26 13.33
C LYS A 25 -51.65 21.49 13.60
N HIS A 26 -51.10 22.52 14.23
CA HIS A 26 -51.86 23.74 14.54
C HIS A 26 -52.17 24.59 13.30
N GLN A 27 -51.20 24.77 12.39
CA GLN A 27 -51.34 25.67 11.24
C GLN A 27 -52.02 25.02 10.03
N PHE A 28 -51.84 23.72 9.82
CA PHE A 28 -52.29 23.02 8.61
C PHE A 28 -53.25 21.85 8.89
N ASN A 29 -53.55 21.55 10.17
CA ASN A 29 -54.37 20.40 10.60
C ASN A 29 -53.90 19.04 10.02
N ILE A 30 -52.59 18.93 9.75
CA ILE A 30 -51.95 17.70 9.30
C ILE A 30 -51.48 16.93 10.54
N ASP A 31 -51.90 15.67 10.67
CA ASP A 31 -51.36 14.75 11.66
C ASP A 31 -49.93 14.34 11.26
N GLY A 32 -48.95 15.11 11.73
CA GLY A 32 -47.53 14.84 11.48
C GLY A 32 -46.97 13.79 12.43
N ASP A 33 -46.50 12.65 11.90
CA ASP A 33 -45.79 11.62 12.66
C ASP A 33 -44.34 12.03 12.97
N TYR A 34 -44.18 12.77 14.06
CA TYR A 34 -42.87 13.20 14.56
C TYR A 34 -41.98 12.04 15.01
N LEU A 35 -42.57 10.91 15.42
CA LEU A 35 -41.84 9.75 15.88
C LEU A 35 -41.12 9.08 14.69
N SER A 36 -41.81 8.99 13.55
CA SER A 36 -41.23 8.53 12.28
C SER A 36 -40.16 9.50 11.73
N ALA A 37 -40.38 10.81 11.81
CA ALA A 37 -39.38 11.79 11.40
C ALA A 37 -38.11 11.75 12.28
N PHE A 38 -38.28 11.69 13.61
CA PHE A 38 -37.18 11.58 14.56
C PHE A 38 -36.41 10.26 14.38
N SER A 39 -37.10 9.14 14.26
CA SER A 39 -36.46 7.82 14.03
C SER A 39 -35.70 7.76 12.71
N THR A 40 -36.19 8.40 11.65
CA THR A 40 -35.48 8.51 10.37
C THR A 40 -34.16 9.27 10.51
N ILE A 41 -34.12 10.33 11.30
CA ILE A 41 -32.89 11.11 11.53
C ILE A 41 -31.92 10.38 12.44
N VAL A 42 -32.41 9.67 13.45
CA VAL A 42 -31.58 8.78 14.26
C VAL A 42 -30.98 7.68 13.38
N ALA A 43 -31.77 7.06 12.50
CA ALA A 43 -31.31 6.06 11.55
C ALA A 43 -30.29 6.63 10.54
N ALA A 44 -30.55 7.81 9.99
CA ALA A 44 -29.61 8.50 9.09
C ALA A 44 -28.29 8.86 9.79
N THR A 45 -28.36 9.29 11.06
CA THR A 45 -27.18 9.57 11.87
C THR A 45 -26.38 8.29 12.13
N ALA A 46 -27.04 7.20 12.51
CA ALA A 46 -26.39 5.90 12.68
C ALA A 46 -25.76 5.40 11.37
N ALA A 47 -26.47 5.51 10.25
CA ALA A 47 -25.96 5.16 8.93
C ALA A 47 -24.74 6.02 8.53
N PHE A 48 -24.75 7.31 8.85
CA PHE A 48 -23.60 8.20 8.63
C PHE A 48 -22.38 7.78 9.46
N TYR A 49 -22.57 7.43 10.74
CA TYR A 49 -21.48 6.91 11.58
C TYR A 49 -20.92 5.59 11.05
N PHE A 50 -21.78 4.65 10.64
CA PHE A 50 -21.33 3.40 10.03
C PHE A 50 -20.59 3.64 8.70
N TYR A 51 -21.03 4.62 7.90
CA TYR A 51 -20.34 4.99 6.68
C TYR A 51 -18.94 5.55 6.97
N THR A 52 -18.77 6.38 8.00
CA THR A 52 -17.45 6.91 8.36
C THR A 52 -16.49 5.82 8.84
N ASP A 53 -16.98 4.88 9.65
CA ASP A 53 -16.17 3.76 10.12
C ASP A 53 -15.79 2.83 8.96
N TRP A 54 -16.76 2.51 8.09
CA TRP A 54 -16.54 1.71 6.88
C TRP A 54 -15.54 2.36 5.92
N LYS A 55 -15.61 3.68 5.75
CA LYS A 55 -14.68 4.42 4.89
C LYS A 55 -13.24 4.31 5.39
N ASP A 56 -13.01 4.46 6.69
CA ASP A 56 -11.68 4.34 7.27
C ASP A 56 -11.17 2.88 7.15
N GLU A 57 -12.02 1.90 7.46
CA GLU A 57 -11.70 0.47 7.26
C GLU A 57 -11.35 0.15 5.80
N HIS A 58 -12.12 0.69 4.84
CA HIS A 58 -11.90 0.49 3.42
C HIS A 58 -10.54 1.03 2.96
N LYS A 59 -10.14 2.22 3.43
CA LYS A 59 -8.80 2.78 3.14
C LYS A 59 -7.69 1.87 3.65
N PHE A 60 -7.82 1.32 4.85
CA PHE A 60 -6.81 0.40 5.40
C PHE A 60 -6.79 -0.95 4.66
N ASN A 61 -7.95 -1.45 4.23
CA ASN A 61 -8.01 -2.66 3.41
C ASN A 61 -7.31 -2.47 2.07
N LEU A 62 -7.45 -1.31 1.42
CA LEU A 62 -6.70 -0.98 0.21
C LEU A 62 -5.18 -0.93 0.47
N LEU A 63 -4.77 -0.29 1.56
CA LEU A 63 -3.37 -0.22 1.97
C LEU A 63 -2.78 -1.62 2.20
N LYS A 64 -3.54 -2.48 2.88
CA LYS A 64 -3.16 -3.88 3.14
C LYS A 64 -3.04 -4.66 1.84
N GLN A 65 -3.98 -4.51 0.90
CA GLN A 65 -3.90 -5.15 -0.41
C GLN A 65 -2.63 -4.77 -1.16
N HIS A 66 -2.25 -3.49 -1.16
CA HIS A 66 -1.00 -3.05 -1.76
C HIS A 66 0.23 -3.60 -1.03
N GLN A 67 0.24 -3.65 0.30
CA GLN A 67 1.34 -4.27 1.06
C GLN A 67 1.46 -5.77 0.76
N ASP A 68 0.36 -6.51 0.77
CA ASP A 68 0.34 -7.95 0.50
C ASP A 68 0.82 -8.24 -0.94
N TYR A 69 0.43 -7.40 -1.90
CA TYR A 69 0.95 -7.45 -3.26
C TYR A 69 2.47 -7.21 -3.31
N LEU A 70 2.95 -6.16 -2.65
CA LEU A 70 4.38 -5.85 -2.56
C LEU A 70 5.17 -6.97 -1.86
N LYS A 71 4.59 -7.63 -0.86
CA LYS A 71 5.21 -8.78 -0.19
C LYS A 71 5.43 -9.95 -1.15
N ILE A 72 4.40 -10.30 -1.93
CA ILE A 72 4.51 -11.37 -2.93
C ILE A 72 5.55 -11.01 -4.00
N LYS A 73 5.52 -9.76 -4.47
CA LYS A 73 6.37 -9.29 -5.56
C LYS A 73 7.82 -9.07 -5.12
N GLY A 74 8.04 -8.56 -3.92
CA GLY A 74 9.36 -8.44 -3.29
C GLY A 74 10.04 -9.79 -3.13
N ALA A 75 9.31 -10.81 -2.67
CA ALA A 75 9.84 -12.17 -2.56
C ALA A 75 10.26 -12.74 -3.92
N LYS A 76 9.43 -12.57 -4.96
CA LYS A 76 9.77 -12.99 -6.33
C LYS A 76 10.96 -12.23 -6.91
N LEU A 77 11.01 -10.92 -6.68
CA LEU A 77 12.14 -10.09 -7.08
C LEU A 77 13.44 -10.61 -6.47
N LEU A 78 13.45 -10.89 -5.17
CA LEU A 78 14.59 -11.43 -4.45
C LEU A 78 14.98 -12.83 -4.95
N GLU A 79 14.01 -13.68 -5.27
CA GLU A 79 14.25 -15.01 -5.84
C GLU A 79 14.98 -14.92 -7.19
N HIS A 80 14.45 -14.15 -8.15
CA HIS A 80 15.06 -13.95 -9.47
C HIS A 80 16.44 -13.28 -9.37
N PHE A 81 16.58 -12.33 -8.44
CA PHE A 81 17.86 -11.70 -8.14
C PHE A 81 18.92 -12.70 -7.66
N ARG A 82 18.57 -13.57 -6.70
CA ARG A 82 19.51 -14.59 -6.18
C ARG A 82 19.87 -15.63 -7.25
N LYS A 83 18.90 -16.09 -8.03
CA LYS A 83 19.15 -17.05 -9.12
C LYS A 83 20.10 -16.46 -10.17
N SER A 84 19.84 -15.23 -10.63
CA SER A 84 20.72 -14.56 -11.59
C SER A 84 22.13 -14.35 -11.04
N GLN A 85 22.28 -13.93 -9.78
CA GLN A 85 23.60 -13.83 -9.13
C GLN A 85 24.38 -15.14 -9.15
N VAL A 86 23.76 -16.24 -8.72
CA VAL A 86 24.41 -17.57 -8.67
C VAL A 86 24.80 -18.03 -10.07
N LEU A 87 23.92 -17.84 -11.05
CA LEU A 87 24.19 -18.26 -12.43
C LEU A 87 25.36 -17.46 -13.01
N PHE A 88 25.35 -16.12 -12.93
CA PHE A 88 26.47 -15.32 -13.45
C PHE A 88 27.80 -15.63 -12.75
N ALA A 89 27.80 -15.81 -11.43
CA ALA A 89 29.01 -16.10 -10.66
C ALA A 89 29.62 -17.48 -10.94
N THR A 90 28.84 -18.43 -11.49
CA THR A 90 29.29 -19.80 -11.73
C THR A 90 29.56 -20.11 -13.20
N ILE A 91 29.45 -19.12 -14.09
CA ILE A 91 29.83 -19.27 -15.51
C ILE A 91 31.33 -19.47 -15.65
N GLU A 92 32.13 -18.65 -14.96
CA GLU A 92 33.58 -18.78 -14.94
C GLU A 92 33.97 -20.10 -14.24
N GLY A 93 34.76 -20.92 -14.91
CA GLY A 93 35.12 -22.27 -14.44
C GLY A 93 34.16 -23.39 -14.88
N SER A 94 33.09 -23.09 -15.61
CA SER A 94 32.23 -24.10 -16.26
C SER A 94 32.83 -24.62 -17.57
N THR A 95 32.36 -25.78 -18.03
CA THR A 95 32.57 -26.21 -19.42
C THR A 95 31.89 -25.24 -20.39
N VAL A 96 32.32 -25.19 -21.66
CA VAL A 96 31.75 -24.25 -22.66
C VAL A 96 30.23 -24.41 -22.79
N GLN A 97 29.73 -25.63 -22.99
CA GLN A 97 28.29 -25.90 -23.12
C GLN A 97 27.50 -25.55 -21.85
N GLU A 98 28.06 -25.84 -20.68
CA GLU A 98 27.40 -25.53 -19.41
C GLU A 98 27.39 -24.02 -19.12
N GLY A 99 28.48 -23.33 -19.45
CA GLY A 99 28.59 -21.87 -19.34
C GLY A 99 27.58 -21.16 -20.24
N GLU A 100 27.44 -21.60 -21.49
CA GLU A 100 26.42 -21.07 -22.42
C GLU A 100 25.00 -21.25 -21.87
N LYS A 101 24.68 -22.43 -21.33
CA LYS A 101 23.38 -22.68 -20.72
C LYS A 101 23.14 -21.78 -19.51
N LYS A 102 24.11 -21.69 -18.59
CA LYS A 102 24.01 -20.81 -17.40
C LYS A 102 23.83 -19.35 -17.78
N TRP A 103 24.51 -18.89 -18.83
CA TRP A 103 24.35 -17.53 -19.36
C TRP A 103 22.93 -17.26 -19.86
N ILE A 104 22.36 -18.19 -20.64
CA ILE A 104 20.98 -18.09 -21.14
C ILE A 104 20.01 -18.05 -19.96
N ASP A 105 20.15 -18.97 -19.00
CA ASP A 105 19.30 -19.04 -17.82
C ASP A 105 19.42 -17.75 -16.97
N ALA A 106 20.64 -17.23 -16.79
CA ALA A 106 20.87 -15.97 -16.08
C ALA A 106 20.18 -14.78 -16.78
N CYS A 107 20.25 -14.73 -18.11
CA CYS A 107 19.57 -13.74 -18.93
C CYS A 107 18.04 -13.85 -18.86
N VAL A 108 17.49 -15.04 -18.64
CA VAL A 108 16.05 -15.22 -18.39
C VAL A 108 15.68 -14.69 -17.00
N GLU A 109 16.41 -15.11 -15.97
CA GLU A 109 16.15 -14.72 -14.57
C GLU A 109 16.25 -13.20 -14.38
N ILE A 110 17.24 -12.55 -15.00
CA ILE A 110 17.44 -11.10 -14.89
C ILE A 110 16.34 -10.31 -15.63
N ARG A 111 15.75 -10.86 -16.71
CA ARG A 111 14.56 -10.28 -17.36
C ARG A 111 13.32 -10.41 -16.49
N LEU A 112 13.15 -11.55 -15.81
CA LEU A 112 12.07 -11.74 -14.84
C LEU A 112 12.23 -10.79 -13.63
N PHE A 113 13.45 -10.57 -13.18
CA PHE A 113 13.76 -9.54 -12.18
C PHE A 113 13.32 -8.14 -12.64
N SER A 114 13.64 -7.73 -13.87
CA SER A 114 13.20 -6.42 -14.41
C SER A 114 11.68 -6.29 -14.54
N LEU A 115 11.00 -7.38 -14.92
CA LEU A 115 9.54 -7.42 -14.93
C LEU A 115 8.97 -7.16 -13.53
N GLU A 116 9.55 -7.78 -12.50
CA GLU A 116 9.09 -7.56 -11.13
C GLU A 116 9.44 -6.18 -10.59
N LEU A 117 10.58 -5.58 -10.97
CA LEU A 117 10.86 -4.17 -10.67
C LEU A 117 9.76 -3.25 -11.20
N THR A 118 9.32 -3.45 -12.45
CA THR A 118 8.28 -2.65 -13.09
C THR A 118 6.94 -2.79 -12.35
N ASN A 119 6.56 -4.03 -12.00
CA ASN A 119 5.33 -4.28 -11.23
C ASN A 119 5.37 -3.61 -9.85
N ILE A 120 6.52 -3.69 -9.18
CA ILE A 120 6.73 -3.07 -7.87
C ILE A 120 6.63 -1.55 -7.98
N GLN A 121 7.26 -0.91 -8.97
CA GLN A 121 7.18 0.54 -9.17
C GLN A 121 5.74 1.00 -9.32
N LYS A 122 4.97 0.32 -10.17
CA LYS A 122 3.54 0.63 -10.35
C LYS A 122 2.78 0.51 -9.01
N SER A 123 3.00 -0.58 -8.28
CA SER A 123 2.32 -0.78 -7.00
C SER A 123 2.75 0.25 -5.94
N LEU A 124 4.01 0.71 -5.93
CA LEU A 124 4.49 1.74 -5.01
C LEU A 124 3.85 3.10 -5.31
N LEU A 125 3.62 3.43 -6.57
CA LEU A 125 2.89 4.64 -6.98
C LEU A 125 1.43 4.62 -6.51
N GLU A 126 0.74 3.49 -6.71
CA GLU A 126 -0.64 3.31 -6.23
C GLU A 126 -0.70 3.36 -4.70
N TYR A 127 0.25 2.72 -4.02
CA TYR A 127 0.39 2.79 -2.55
C TYR A 127 0.54 4.24 -2.09
N LYS A 128 1.45 5.01 -2.71
CA LYS A 128 1.67 6.43 -2.40
C LYS A 128 0.39 7.25 -2.59
N SER A 129 -0.34 6.99 -3.68
CA SER A 129 -1.64 7.61 -3.93
C SER A 129 -2.65 7.26 -2.82
N CYS A 130 -2.74 6.00 -2.41
CA CYS A 130 -3.61 5.58 -1.31
C CYS A 130 -3.26 6.29 0.00
N LEU A 131 -1.97 6.38 0.36
CA LEU A 131 -1.49 7.09 1.55
C LEU A 131 -1.85 8.58 1.54
N SER A 132 -1.98 9.21 0.38
CA SER A 132 -2.36 10.63 0.27
C SER A 132 -3.78 10.92 0.78
N THR A 133 -4.63 9.88 0.86
CA THR A 133 -6.03 10.00 1.32
C THR A 133 -6.21 9.92 2.84
N PHE A 134 -5.11 9.69 3.58
CA PHE A 134 -5.08 9.62 5.03
C PHE A 134 -4.77 10.99 5.64
N ASP A 135 -5.28 11.21 6.85
CA ASP A 135 -5.00 12.41 7.64
C ASP A 135 -3.53 12.39 8.08
N SER A 136 -2.81 13.49 7.88
CA SER A 136 -1.37 13.55 8.19
C SER A 136 -1.12 13.47 9.70
N ASN A 137 -0.17 12.63 10.08
CA ASN A 137 0.39 12.53 11.42
C ASN A 137 1.84 12.02 11.33
N GLU A 138 2.58 12.07 12.44
CA GLU A 138 3.99 11.68 12.49
C GLU A 138 4.24 10.24 12.01
N ILE A 139 3.31 9.32 12.28
CA ILE A 139 3.42 7.90 11.88
C ILE A 139 3.25 7.76 10.36
N LEU A 140 2.27 8.46 9.80
CA LEU A 140 2.01 8.48 8.35
C LEU A 140 3.19 9.09 7.60
N GLU A 141 3.74 10.21 8.08
CA GLU A 141 4.88 10.87 7.43
C GLU A 141 6.12 9.97 7.47
N LYS A 142 6.43 9.34 8.61
CA LYS A 142 7.53 8.34 8.70
C LYS A 142 7.34 7.17 7.74
N HIS A 143 6.10 6.72 7.54
CA HIS A 143 5.80 5.63 6.61
C HIS A 143 5.93 6.07 5.15
N ARG A 144 5.47 7.29 4.82
CA ARG A 144 5.64 7.92 3.50
C ARG A 144 7.12 8.08 3.15
N ASP A 145 7.94 8.57 4.09
CA ASP A 145 9.39 8.73 3.87
C ASP A 145 10.08 7.40 3.58
N ARG A 146 9.70 6.34 4.30
CA ARG A 146 10.22 4.99 4.06
C ARG A 146 9.80 4.47 2.68
N LEU A 147 8.52 4.63 2.32
CA LEU A 147 7.99 4.22 1.02
C LEU A 147 8.71 4.97 -0.11
N GLU A 148 8.89 6.28 0.03
CA GLU A 148 9.57 7.12 -0.96
C GLU A 148 11.02 6.69 -1.14
N LYS A 149 11.75 6.49 -0.05
CA LYS A 149 13.15 6.02 -0.10
C LYS A 149 13.29 4.73 -0.92
N TYR A 150 12.40 3.76 -0.71
CA TYR A 150 12.42 2.50 -1.46
C TYR A 150 11.95 2.70 -2.90
N SER A 151 10.92 3.51 -3.14
CA SER A 151 10.46 3.85 -4.48
C SER A 151 11.57 4.47 -5.33
N THR A 152 12.27 5.48 -4.79
CA THR A 152 13.42 6.10 -5.45
C THR A 152 14.53 5.08 -5.73
N ARG A 153 14.87 4.23 -4.76
CA ARG A 153 15.95 3.24 -4.95
C ARG A 153 15.57 2.19 -6.00
N ILE A 154 14.33 1.71 -6.01
CA ILE A 154 13.84 0.76 -7.03
C ILE A 154 13.82 1.42 -8.41
N SER A 155 13.46 2.70 -8.52
CA SER A 155 13.59 3.47 -9.77
C SER A 155 15.04 3.49 -10.27
N GLN A 156 15.97 3.85 -9.40
CA GLN A 156 17.40 3.87 -9.74
C GLN A 156 17.91 2.52 -10.19
N ILE A 157 17.55 1.42 -9.51
CA ILE A 157 17.96 0.07 -9.92
C ILE A 157 17.42 -0.27 -11.31
N ASN A 158 16.20 0.15 -11.64
CA ASN A 158 15.64 -0.05 -12.97
C ASN A 158 16.38 0.77 -14.05
N ASP A 159 16.75 2.01 -13.75
CA ASP A 159 17.54 2.85 -14.66
C ASP A 159 18.96 2.27 -14.86
N GLU A 160 19.57 1.78 -13.78
CA GLU A 160 20.85 1.08 -13.79
C GLU A 160 20.77 -0.24 -14.57
N PHE A 161 19.65 -0.97 -14.49
CA PHE A 161 19.42 -2.18 -15.28
C PHE A 161 19.46 -1.89 -16.77
N VAL A 162 18.82 -0.80 -17.21
CA VAL A 162 18.79 -0.42 -18.64
C VAL A 162 20.15 0.10 -19.11
N SER A 163 20.86 0.84 -18.28
CA SER A 163 22.08 1.56 -18.67
C SER A 163 23.38 0.81 -18.44
N LYS A 164 23.45 -0.09 -17.44
CA LYS A 164 24.70 -0.71 -16.99
C LYS A 164 24.82 -2.21 -17.25
N LEU A 165 23.73 -2.94 -17.54
CA LEU A 165 23.82 -4.39 -17.77
C LEU A 165 24.18 -4.71 -19.23
N PRO A 166 25.39 -5.23 -19.49
CA PRO A 166 25.83 -5.55 -20.84
C PRO A 166 25.33 -6.94 -21.27
N PHE A 167 24.08 -7.07 -21.72
CA PHE A 167 23.49 -8.36 -22.14
C PHE A 167 24.00 -8.90 -23.50
N TYR A 168 25.16 -8.43 -23.97
CA TYR A 168 25.57 -8.62 -25.36
C TYR A 168 26.29 -9.95 -25.60
N THR A 169 27.13 -10.41 -24.66
CA THR A 169 27.94 -11.62 -24.82
C THR A 169 28.29 -12.27 -23.48
N ILE A 170 28.50 -13.60 -23.45
CA ILE A 170 28.89 -14.33 -22.23
C ILE A 170 30.16 -13.79 -21.55
N SER A 171 31.05 -13.18 -22.33
CA SER A 171 32.28 -12.54 -21.85
C SER A 171 32.05 -11.36 -20.89
N THR A 172 30.84 -10.79 -20.85
CA THR A 172 30.49 -9.71 -19.92
C THR A 172 29.90 -10.22 -18.60
N SER A 173 29.83 -11.54 -18.40
CA SER A 173 29.32 -12.14 -17.15
C SER A 173 29.98 -11.63 -15.85
N PRO A 174 31.30 -11.35 -15.77
CA PRO A 174 31.88 -10.77 -14.56
C PRO A 174 31.31 -9.38 -14.26
N GLN A 175 31.15 -8.55 -15.29
CA GLN A 175 30.58 -7.20 -15.16
C GLN A 175 29.10 -7.25 -14.73
N CYS A 176 28.32 -8.21 -15.24
CA CYS A 176 26.96 -8.45 -14.77
C CYS A 176 26.93 -8.83 -13.29
N SER A 177 27.86 -9.68 -12.85
CA SER A 177 27.97 -10.09 -11.45
C SER A 177 28.28 -8.91 -10.53
N ASP A 178 29.22 -8.04 -10.91
CA ASP A 178 29.59 -6.83 -10.16
C ASP A 178 28.41 -5.86 -10.01
N VAL A 179 27.67 -5.63 -11.10
CA VAL A 179 26.48 -4.77 -11.10
C VAL A 179 25.41 -5.35 -10.16
N LEU A 180 25.14 -6.65 -10.24
CA LEU A 180 24.18 -7.31 -9.35
C LEU A 180 24.60 -7.21 -7.89
N GLU A 181 25.88 -7.39 -7.59
CA GLU A 181 26.39 -7.28 -6.23
C GLU A 181 26.15 -5.89 -5.64
N SER A 182 26.28 -4.84 -6.44
CA SER A 182 25.97 -3.46 -6.01
C SER A 182 24.50 -3.24 -5.59
N TRP A 183 23.59 -4.10 -6.05
CA TRP A 183 22.16 -4.02 -5.72
C TRP A 183 21.74 -4.87 -4.54
N ARG A 184 22.55 -5.87 -4.14
CA ARG A 184 22.21 -6.91 -3.15
C ARG A 184 21.55 -6.34 -1.90
N ASP A 185 22.22 -5.40 -1.26
CA ASP A 185 21.77 -4.77 -0.03
C ASP A 185 20.43 -4.06 -0.17
N SER A 186 20.20 -3.42 -1.32
CA SER A 186 18.96 -2.68 -1.58
C SER A 186 17.79 -3.64 -1.77
N ILE A 187 17.99 -4.74 -2.52
CA ILE A 187 16.96 -5.75 -2.76
C ILE A 187 16.57 -6.47 -1.47
N ILE A 188 17.56 -6.84 -0.63
CA ILE A 188 17.30 -7.50 0.66
C ILE A 188 16.54 -6.56 1.61
N LYS A 189 16.96 -5.30 1.72
CA LYS A 189 16.29 -4.31 2.58
C LYS A 189 14.86 -4.02 2.10
N PHE A 190 14.65 -4.01 0.79
CA PHE A 190 13.33 -3.85 0.19
C PHE A 190 12.40 -5.04 0.51
N ASP A 191 12.87 -6.28 0.34
CA ASP A 191 12.10 -7.48 0.69
C ASP A 191 11.71 -7.50 2.18
N PHE A 192 12.66 -7.11 3.05
CA PHE A 192 12.37 -6.96 4.48
C PHE A 192 11.28 -5.91 4.73
N PHE A 193 11.35 -4.75 4.08
CA PHE A 193 10.32 -3.71 4.18
C PHE A 193 8.94 -4.22 3.74
N CYS A 194 8.86 -4.95 2.63
CA CYS A 194 7.61 -5.52 2.14
C CYS A 194 7.04 -6.60 3.08
N SER A 195 7.92 -7.29 3.81
CA SER A 195 7.55 -8.37 4.73
C SER A 195 6.97 -7.88 6.07
N VAL A 196 7.17 -6.61 6.43
CA VAL A 196 6.62 -6.04 7.67
C VAL A 196 5.09 -5.99 7.61
N GLU A 197 4.44 -6.42 8.70
CA GLU A 197 2.98 -6.37 8.80
C GLU A 197 2.45 -4.93 8.99
N MET A 198 1.35 -4.61 8.30
CA MET A 198 0.66 -3.32 8.44
C MET A 198 -0.16 -3.19 9.74
N SER A 199 -0.35 -4.28 10.49
CA SER A 199 -1.11 -4.31 11.73
C SER A 199 -0.58 -3.28 12.73
N ASP A 200 0.75 -3.21 12.92
CA ASP A 200 1.40 -2.30 13.85
C ASP A 200 1.28 -0.83 13.39
N PHE A 201 1.41 -0.56 12.08
CA PHE A 201 1.14 0.77 11.51
C PHE A 201 -0.30 1.22 11.78
N TYR A 202 -1.28 0.34 11.51
CA TYR A 202 -2.70 0.60 11.70
C TYR A 202 -3.02 0.99 13.15
N PHE A 203 -2.60 0.15 14.12
CA PHE A 203 -2.88 0.42 15.53
C PHE A 203 -2.21 1.69 16.04
N LYS A 204 -0.99 2.00 15.56
CA LYS A 204 -0.30 3.24 15.92
C LYS A 204 -1.02 4.45 15.32
N TYR A 205 -1.41 4.41 14.05
CA TYR A 205 -2.10 5.51 13.38
C TYR A 205 -3.44 5.82 14.05
N LEU A 206 -4.24 4.80 14.38
CA LEU A 206 -5.53 5.01 15.06
C LEU A 206 -5.40 5.60 16.46
N LYS A 207 -4.31 5.30 17.19
CA LYS A 207 -4.05 5.89 18.52
C LYS A 207 -3.75 7.39 18.47
N THR A 208 -3.41 7.93 17.30
CA THR A 208 -3.10 9.35 17.10
C THR A 208 -4.29 10.20 16.60
N LYS A 209 -5.41 9.57 16.25
CA LYS A 209 -6.69 10.25 15.94
C LYS A 209 -7.51 10.51 17.21
#